data_AF-A0A1J5E3A6-F1
#
_entry.id   AF-A0A1J5E3A6-F1
#
_cell.length_a   1.000
_cell.length_b   1.000
_cell.length_c   1.000
_cell.angle_alpha   90.00
_cell.angle_beta   90.00
_cell.angle_gamma   90.00
#
_symmetry.space_group_name_H-M   'P 1'
#
loop_
_entity.id
_entity.type
_entity.pdbx_description
1 polymer ?
#
loop_
_entity_poly.entity_id
_entity_poly.type
_entity_poly.pdbx_seq_one_letter_code
_entity_poly.pdbx_strand_id
1 'polypeptide(L)'
;MAKLVANTVLFSRGVQCCFFCSVDTMKTQSPDTSIEAEKVQIAGLQRMQPAEKLARVVEFNEAILQLARARILMKYGSDLSEREVRLRLASLWLDRETMVRAFGWDPKIEGY
;
A
#
# COMPACT_ATOMS: atom_id res chain seq x y z
N MET A 1 18.86 69.72 18.90
CA MET A 1 17.38 69.76 18.91
C MET A 1 16.91 68.88 17.75
N ALA A 2 16.07 67.86 17.85
CA ALA A 2 15.13 67.39 18.86
C ALA A 2 15.11 65.85 18.94
N LYS A 3 14.47 65.35 20.00
CA LYS A 3 14.40 63.97 20.53
C LYS A 3 13.50 63.01 19.74
N LEU A 4 13.82 61.70 19.87
CA LEU A 4 12.97 60.49 20.04
C LEU A 4 11.81 60.24 19.03
N VAL A 5 11.45 59.02 18.63
CA VAL A 5 11.14 57.83 19.45
C VAL A 5 11.43 56.54 18.66
N ALA A 6 11.91 55.54 19.41
CA ALA A 6 12.20 54.17 19.04
C ALA A 6 10.97 53.38 18.55
N ASN A 7 11.21 52.37 17.70
CA ASN A 7 10.66 51.05 18.03
C ASN A 7 11.57 49.92 17.52
N THR A 8 12.24 49.31 18.49
CA THR A 8 13.19 48.21 18.38
C THR A 8 12.45 46.94 18.75
N VAL A 9 12.44 45.94 17.89
CA VAL A 9 12.36 44.54 18.32
C VAL A 9 13.32 43.71 17.47
N LEU A 10 14.59 43.78 17.84
CA LEU A 10 15.57 42.72 17.58
C LEU A 10 15.28 41.62 18.61
N PHE A 11 14.71 40.49 18.18
CA PHE A 11 14.62 39.29 19.01
C PHE A 11 15.69 38.29 18.56
N SER A 12 16.95 38.66 18.80
CA SER A 12 18.06 37.73 18.89
C SER A 12 18.06 37.12 20.29
N ARG A 13 17.60 35.88 20.43
CA ARG A 13 17.94 35.04 21.60
C ARG A 13 18.28 33.65 21.11
N GLY A 14 19.54 33.28 21.32
CA GLY A 14 20.07 31.97 21.02
C GLY A 14 19.29 30.88 21.75
N VAL A 15 19.07 29.80 21.02
CA VAL A 15 18.93 28.48 21.61
C VAL A 15 20.11 27.70 21.05
N GLN A 16 21.15 27.62 21.88
CA GLN A 16 22.13 26.55 21.80
C GLN A 16 21.37 25.25 22.08
N CYS A 17 20.76 24.68 21.05
CA CYS A 17 20.24 23.33 21.13
C CYS A 17 21.44 22.40 20.97
N CYS A 18 22.04 22.05 22.10
CA CYS A 18 22.70 20.76 22.25
C CYS A 18 21.63 19.67 22.03
N PHE A 19 21.27 19.41 20.77
CA PHE A 19 20.61 18.17 20.42
C PHE A 19 21.65 17.33 19.74
N PHE A 20 22.31 16.51 20.56
CA PHE A 20 22.80 15.19 20.17
C PHE A 20 22.16 14.78 18.84
N CYS A 21 22.96 14.59 17.79
CA CYS A 21 22.54 13.85 16.61
C CYS A 21 21.95 12.54 17.13
N SER A 22 20.62 12.49 17.28
CA SER A 22 19.93 11.23 17.44
C SER A 22 20.13 10.59 16.08
N VAL A 23 21.07 9.65 16.01
CA VAL A 23 21.19 8.75 14.88
C VAL A 23 19.80 8.16 14.75
N ASP A 24 19.03 8.61 13.75
CA ASP A 24 17.68 8.13 13.48
C ASP A 24 17.76 6.61 13.40
N THR A 25 17.34 5.94 14.48
CA THR A 25 17.24 4.48 14.50
C THR A 25 15.93 4.12 13.82
N MET A 26 15.87 4.42 12.51
CA MET A 26 14.78 3.96 11.67
C MET A 26 14.73 2.43 11.79
N LYS A 27 13.62 1.93 12.33
CA LYS A 27 13.34 0.51 12.41
C LYS A 27 12.65 0.07 11.12
N THR A 28 13.11 -1.04 10.56
CA THR A 28 12.54 -1.57 9.32
C THR A 28 11.23 -2.33 9.58
N GLN A 29 10.34 -2.36 8.59
CA GLN A 29 9.09 -3.15 8.68
C GLN A 29 9.33 -4.66 8.54
N SER A 30 10.41 -5.05 7.85
CA SER A 30 10.78 -6.46 7.65
C SER A 30 12.24 -6.69 8.09
N PRO A 31 12.56 -7.84 8.71
CA PRO A 31 13.94 -8.19 9.09
C PRO A 31 14.82 -8.52 7.88
N ASP A 32 14.25 -8.82 6.71
CA ASP A 32 15.00 -9.09 5.46
C ASP A 32 15.36 -7.83 4.68
N THR A 33 14.86 -6.67 5.10
CA THR A 33 15.01 -5.40 4.41
C THR A 33 16.03 -4.56 5.16
N SER A 34 17.08 -4.11 4.47
CA SER A 34 18.07 -3.22 5.07
C SER A 34 17.49 -1.83 5.29
N ILE A 35 18.00 -1.12 6.30
CA ILE A 35 17.60 0.27 6.60
C ILE A 35 17.74 1.16 5.36
N GLU A 36 18.81 1.00 4.59
CA GLU A 36 19.04 1.84 3.40
C GLU A 36 18.06 1.53 2.26
N ALA A 37 17.68 0.26 2.07
CA ALA A 37 16.68 -0.11 1.07
C ALA A 37 15.30 0.48 1.41
N GLU A 38 14.89 0.42 2.68
CA GLU A 38 13.60 0.96 3.10
C GLU A 38 13.57 2.49 3.08
N LYS A 39 14.68 3.18 3.37
CA LYS A 39 14.79 4.63 3.12
C LYS A 39 14.55 4.99 1.66
N VAL A 40 15.12 4.22 0.72
CA VAL A 40 14.89 4.44 -0.72
C VAL A 40 13.41 4.22 -1.07
N GLN A 41 12.79 3.16 -0.53
CA GLN A 41 11.38 2.87 -0.75
C GLN A 41 10.48 4.01 -0.21
N ILE A 42 10.68 4.44 1.04
CA ILE A 42 9.92 5.52 1.66
C ILE A 42 10.08 6.81 0.87
N ALA A 43 11.31 7.19 0.53
CA ALA A 43 11.58 8.39 -0.24
C ALA A 43 10.96 8.33 -1.64
N GLY A 44 10.93 7.14 -2.27
CA GLY A 44 10.22 6.92 -3.54
C GLY A 44 8.72 7.16 -3.40
N LEU A 45 8.09 6.55 -2.40
CA LEU A 45 6.65 6.71 -2.12
C LEU A 45 6.27 8.15 -1.73
N GLN A 46 7.15 8.87 -1.05
CA GLN A 46 6.92 10.28 -0.70
C GLN A 46 6.96 11.21 -1.93
N ARG A 47 7.79 10.90 -2.93
CA ARG A 47 7.89 11.68 -4.17
C ARG A 47 6.73 11.44 -5.14
N MET A 48 6.04 10.30 -5.04
CA MET A 48 4.91 9.97 -5.92
C MET A 48 3.71 10.89 -5.68
N GLN A 49 3.11 11.34 -6.77
CA GLN A 49 1.82 11.99 -6.77
C GLN A 49 0.71 11.01 -6.38
N PRO A 50 -0.42 11.48 -5.81
CA PRO A 50 -1.53 10.61 -5.43
C PRO A 50 -2.04 9.71 -6.55
N ALA A 51 -2.10 10.21 -7.79
CA ALA A 51 -2.51 9.42 -8.95
C ALA A 51 -1.52 8.28 -9.28
N GLU A 52 -0.22 8.49 -9.11
CA GLU A 52 0.80 7.45 -9.33
C GLU A 52 0.69 6.35 -8.28
N LYS A 53 0.42 6.71 -7.02
CA LYS A 53 0.15 5.73 -5.95
C LYS A 53 -1.06 4.87 -6.28
N LEU A 54 -2.14 5.48 -6.75
CA LEU A 54 -3.34 4.76 -7.16
C LEU A 54 -3.06 3.82 -8.32
N ALA A 55 -2.30 4.26 -9.33
CA ALA A 55 -1.89 3.41 -10.44
C ALA A 55 -1.13 2.16 -9.96
N ARG A 56 -0.17 2.32 -9.03
CA ARG A 56 0.54 1.17 -8.44
C ARG A 56 -0.39 0.19 -7.70
N VAL A 57 -1.40 0.70 -6.99
CA VAL A 57 -2.38 -0.16 -6.31
C VAL A 57 -3.22 -0.95 -7.33
N VAL A 58 -3.62 -0.32 -8.43
CA VAL A 58 -4.36 -0.99 -9.52
C VAL A 58 -3.50 -2.10 -10.15
N GLU A 59 -2.26 -1.79 -10.53
CA GLU A 59 -1.31 -2.76 -11.08
C GLU A 59 -1.08 -3.95 -10.12
N PHE A 60 -0.96 -3.68 -8.82
CA PHE A 60 -0.75 -4.71 -7.82
C PHE A 60 -1.97 -5.62 -7.67
N ASN A 61 -3.18 -5.05 -7.68
CA ASN A 61 -4.41 -5.82 -7.63
C ASN A 61 -4.56 -6.72 -8.87
N GLU A 62 -4.21 -6.22 -10.06
CA GLU A 62 -4.20 -7.04 -11.28
C GLU A 62 -3.22 -8.21 -11.16
N ALA A 63 -2.00 -7.97 -10.67
CA ALA A 63 -1.01 -9.02 -10.47
C ALA A 63 -1.50 -10.10 -9.48
N ILE A 64 -2.12 -9.70 -8.37
CA ILE A 64 -2.71 -10.64 -7.40
C ILE A 64 -3.81 -11.49 -8.06
N LEU A 65 -4.69 -10.88 -8.86
CA LEU A 65 -5.74 -11.60 -9.57
C LEU A 65 -5.17 -12.61 -10.58
N GLN A 66 -4.08 -12.29 -11.27
CA GLN A 66 -3.42 -13.23 -12.17
C GLN A 66 -2.79 -14.41 -11.41
N LEU A 67 -2.19 -14.17 -10.26
CA LEU A 67 -1.66 -15.24 -9.40
C LEU A 67 -2.78 -16.15 -8.89
N ALA A 68 -3.91 -15.58 -8.46
CA ALA A 68 -5.08 -16.34 -8.04
C ALA A 68 -5.66 -17.17 -9.20
N ARG A 69 -5.74 -16.60 -10.41
CA ARG A 69 -6.17 -17.31 -11.62
C ARG A 69 -5.25 -18.48 -11.94
N ALA A 70 -3.93 -18.28 -11.91
CA ALA A 70 -2.95 -19.33 -12.16
C ALA A 70 -3.13 -20.50 -11.17
N ARG A 71 -3.33 -20.20 -9.88
CA ARG A 71 -3.62 -21.21 -8.86
C ARG A 71 -4.90 -22.01 -9.16
N ILE A 72 -5.97 -21.34 -9.59
CA ILE A 72 -7.24 -22.00 -9.94
C ILE A 72 -7.03 -22.97 -11.11
N LEU A 73 -6.38 -22.51 -12.19
CA LEU A 73 -6.11 -23.35 -13.36
C LEU A 73 -5.21 -24.54 -13.04
N MET A 74 -4.21 -24.35 -12.17
CA MET A 74 -3.37 -25.45 -11.70
C MET A 74 -4.16 -26.52 -10.91
N LYS A 75 -5.18 -26.10 -10.16
CA LYS A 75 -5.95 -26.99 -9.28
C LYS A 75 -7.08 -27.72 -10.01
N TYR A 76 -7.77 -27.03 -10.90
CA TYR A 76 -9.01 -27.51 -11.54
C TYR A 76 -8.86 -27.84 -13.02
N GLY A 77 -7.73 -27.52 -13.65
CA GLY A 77 -7.47 -27.76 -15.06
C GLY A 77 -7.36 -26.47 -15.87
N SER A 78 -6.65 -26.54 -17.00
CA SER A 78 -6.46 -25.41 -17.92
C SER A 78 -7.61 -25.24 -18.92
N ASP A 79 -8.52 -26.19 -18.98
CA ASP A 79 -9.67 -26.28 -19.90
C ASP A 79 -10.95 -25.65 -19.34
N LEU A 80 -10.89 -25.07 -18.13
CA LEU A 80 -12.02 -24.37 -17.53
C LEU A 80 -12.53 -23.23 -18.40
N SER A 81 -13.85 -23.04 -18.40
CA SER A 81 -14.46 -21.88 -19.05
C SER A 81 -14.09 -20.58 -18.32
N GLU A 82 -13.97 -19.48 -19.05
CA GLU A 82 -13.72 -18.15 -18.47
C GLU A 82 -14.81 -17.70 -17.48
N ARG A 83 -16.05 -18.18 -17.64
CA ARG A 83 -17.12 -17.92 -16.66
C ARG A 83 -16.82 -18.62 -15.33
N GLU A 84 -16.41 -19.88 -15.40
CA GLU A 84 -16.10 -20.66 -14.20
C GLU A 84 -14.88 -20.09 -13.47
N VAL A 85 -13.81 -19.75 -14.19
CA VAL A 85 -12.63 -19.10 -13.60
C VAL A 85 -13.02 -17.81 -12.86
N ARG A 86 -13.90 -16.99 -13.43
CA ARG A 86 -14.38 -15.76 -12.77
C ARG A 86 -15.23 -16.03 -11.53
N LEU A 87 -16.08 -17.06 -11.52
CA LEU A 87 -16.90 -17.40 -10.35
C LEU A 87 -16.04 -17.96 -9.21
N ARG A 88 -15.05 -18.78 -9.56
CA ARG A 88 -14.01 -19.25 -8.64
C ARG A 88 -13.25 -18.08 -8.03
N LEU A 89 -12.70 -17.20 -8.86
CA LEU A 89 -12.06 -15.96 -8.40
C LEU A 89 -12.97 -15.13 -7.48
N ALA A 90 -14.23 -14.91 -7.85
CA ALA A 90 -15.18 -14.14 -7.05
C ALA A 90 -15.46 -14.77 -5.68
N SER A 91 -15.47 -16.10 -5.60
CA SER A 91 -15.68 -16.83 -4.34
C SER A 91 -14.56 -16.67 -3.31
N LEU A 92 -13.38 -16.16 -3.72
CA LEU A 92 -12.30 -15.83 -2.80
C LEU A 92 -12.63 -14.62 -1.90
N TRP A 93 -13.61 -13.80 -2.29
CA TRP A 93 -13.93 -12.51 -1.67
C TRP A 93 -15.40 -12.41 -1.25
N LEU A 94 -16.29 -13.03 -2.01
CA LEU A 94 -17.73 -13.01 -1.75
C LEU A 94 -18.13 -14.18 -0.85
N ASP A 95 -19.01 -13.90 0.10
CA ASP A 95 -19.57 -14.94 0.95
C ASP A 95 -20.45 -15.90 0.12
N ARG A 96 -20.63 -17.11 0.64
CA ARG A 96 -21.40 -18.18 -0.01
C ARG A 96 -22.83 -17.73 -0.33
N GLU A 97 -23.49 -17.04 0.59
CA GLU A 97 -24.89 -16.65 0.42
C GLU A 97 -25.01 -15.69 -0.78
N THR A 98 -24.12 -14.71 -0.87
CA THR A 98 -24.04 -13.81 -2.02
C THR A 98 -23.73 -14.55 -3.32
N MET A 99 -22.78 -15.49 -3.32
CA MET A 99 -22.45 -16.29 -4.51
C MET A 99 -23.65 -17.10 -5.03
N VAL A 100 -24.37 -17.76 -4.12
CA VAL A 100 -25.55 -18.57 -4.48
C VAL A 100 -26.69 -17.69 -4.99
N ARG A 101 -27.03 -16.61 -4.28
CA ARG A 101 -28.15 -15.74 -4.67
C ARG A 101 -27.90 -15.01 -5.98
N ALA A 102 -26.69 -14.49 -6.20
CA ALA A 102 -26.39 -13.64 -7.36
C ALA A 102 -25.99 -14.44 -8.61
N PHE A 103 -25.31 -15.58 -8.43
CA PHE A 103 -24.69 -16.31 -9.54
C PHE A 103 -25.13 -17.78 -9.66
N GLY A 104 -25.91 -18.28 -8.69
CA GLY A 104 -26.28 -19.70 -8.62
C GLY A 104 -25.07 -20.62 -8.40
N TRP A 105 -23.98 -20.09 -7.85
CA TRP A 105 -22.72 -20.80 -7.64
C TRP A 105 -22.53 -21.09 -6.16
N ASP A 106 -22.27 -22.36 -5.80
CA ASP A 106 -22.02 -22.76 -4.42
C ASP A 106 -20.54 -23.13 -4.22
N PRO A 107 -19.72 -22.25 -3.59
CA PRO A 107 -18.31 -22.52 -3.35
C PRO A 107 -18.02 -23.75 -2.48
N LYS A 108 -19.01 -24.29 -1.73
CA LYS A 108 -18.82 -25.54 -0.97
C LYS A 108 -18.92 -26.79 -1.84
N ILE A 109 -19.66 -26.72 -2.94
CA ILE A 109 -19.86 -27.84 -3.86
C ILE A 109 -18.81 -27.76 -4.98
N GLU A 110 -18.76 -26.61 -5.64
CA GLU A 110 -17.92 -26.40 -6.83
C GLU A 110 -16.46 -26.10 -6.47
N GLY A 111 -16.24 -25.56 -5.26
CA GLY A 111 -14.94 -25.05 -4.81
C GLY A 111 -14.75 -23.56 -5.09
N TYR A 112 -13.51 -23.12 -4.88
CA TYR A 112 -13.07 -21.73 -5.02
C TYR A 112 -12.14 -21.52 -6.21
#